data_AF-J9BNE4-F1
#
_entry.id   AF-J9BNE4-F1
#
_cell.length_a   1.000
_cell.length_b   1.000
_cell.length_c   1.000
_cell.angle_alpha   90.00
_cell.angle_beta   90.00
_cell.angle_gamma   90.00
#
_symmetry.space_group_name_H-M   'P 1'
#
loop_
_entity.id
_entity.type
_entity.pdbx_description
1 polymer ?
#
loop_
_entity_poly.entity_id
_entity_poly.type
_entity_poly.pdbx_seq_one_letter_code
_entity_poly.pdbx_strand_id
1 'polypeptide(L)'
;MERKRKEIESITGFQKEQMHLIYSTRKLNREISKEIQKREELAKKRKVHKLIKRFAGTQRLGRGKFEPCEKSILLTEELPGSLRELKPQGNVLTERLKSLQKRNMLPIPGEKRQRRKLKNRLRIKEREDRKHREVKLGTRLI
;
A
#
# COMPACT_ATOMS: atom_id res chain seq x y z
N MET A 1 -4.57 -15.95 -70.74
CA MET A 1 -3.92 -14.63 -70.57
C MET A 1 -4.30 -13.94 -69.26
N GLU A 2 -5.55 -14.02 -68.80
CA GLU A 2 -6.01 -13.33 -67.58
C GLU A 2 -5.39 -13.82 -66.26
N ARG A 3 -5.14 -15.13 -66.11
CA ARG A 3 -4.53 -15.69 -64.88
C ARG A 3 -3.12 -15.14 -64.62
N LYS A 4 -2.29 -15.08 -65.66
CA LYS A 4 -0.95 -14.50 -65.59
C LYS A 4 -0.97 -13.00 -65.26
N ARG A 5 -1.98 -12.26 -65.73
CA ARG A 5 -2.16 -10.84 -65.39
C ARG A 5 -2.50 -10.66 -63.91
N LYS A 6 -3.39 -11.49 -63.36
CA LYS A 6 -3.74 -11.49 -61.92
C LYS A 6 -2.55 -11.83 -61.02
N GLU A 7 -1.69 -12.77 -61.41
CA GLU A 7 -0.47 -13.10 -60.67
C GLU A 7 0.56 -11.97 -60.66
N ILE A 8 0.72 -11.27 -61.79
CA ILE A 8 1.62 -10.10 -61.85
C ILE A 8 1.07 -8.96 -60.98
N GLU A 9 -0.25 -8.77 -60.98
CA GLU A 9 -0.92 -7.74 -60.17
C GLU A 9 -0.80 -8.04 -58.66
N SER A 10 -0.88 -9.31 -58.24
CA SER A 10 -0.68 -9.70 -56.85
C SER A 10 0.78 -9.55 -56.40
N ILE A 11 1.75 -9.92 -57.24
CA ILE A 11 3.18 -9.75 -56.95
C ILE A 11 3.56 -8.27 -56.83
N THR A 12 3.04 -7.42 -57.73
CA THR A 12 3.29 -5.98 -57.68
C THR A 12 2.59 -5.32 -56.49
N GLY A 13 1.39 -5.77 -56.11
CA GLY A 13 0.73 -5.38 -54.86
C GLY A 13 1.59 -5.70 -53.64
N PHE A 14 2.08 -6.93 -53.55
CA PHE A 14 2.98 -7.36 -52.47
C PHE A 14 4.26 -6.53 -52.41
N GLN A 15 4.90 -6.24 -53.55
CA GLN A 15 6.08 -5.38 -53.60
C GLN A 15 5.80 -3.95 -53.12
N LYS A 16 4.63 -3.39 -53.45
CA LYS A 16 4.21 -2.05 -52.97
C LYS A 16 4.03 -2.03 -51.46
N GLU A 17 3.44 -3.07 -50.88
CA GLU A 17 3.28 -3.20 -49.42
C GLU A 17 4.63 -3.28 -48.71
N GLN A 18 5.57 -4.07 -49.22
CA GLN A 18 6.93 -4.17 -48.67
C GLN A 18 7.67 -2.83 -48.72
N MET A 19 7.56 -2.11 -49.84
CA MET A 19 8.14 -0.76 -49.97
C MET A 19 7.52 0.23 -48.99
N HIS A 20 6.19 0.21 -48.84
CA HIS A 20 5.49 1.06 -47.88
C HIS A 20 5.95 0.79 -46.43
N LEU A 21 6.10 -0.49 -46.05
CA LEU A 21 6.66 -0.88 -44.76
C LEU A 21 8.05 -0.28 -44.56
N ILE A 22 8.96 -0.43 -45.53
CA ILE A 22 10.32 0.14 -45.50
C ILE A 22 10.28 1.67 -45.30
N TYR A 23 9.44 2.39 -46.05
CA TYR A 23 9.34 3.84 -45.91
C TYR A 23 8.76 4.27 -44.56
N SER A 24 7.82 3.50 -44.01
CA SER A 24 7.22 3.77 -42.70
C SER A 24 8.19 3.55 -41.52
N THR A 25 9.20 2.68 -41.68
CA THR A 25 10.15 2.34 -40.60
C THR A 25 10.85 3.56 -40.00
N ARG A 26 11.22 4.55 -40.83
CA ARG A 26 11.88 5.78 -40.35
C ARG A 26 10.97 6.62 -39.46
N LYS A 27 9.66 6.64 -39.76
CA LYS A 27 8.65 7.31 -38.94
C LYS A 27 8.48 6.58 -37.61
N LEU A 28 8.33 5.25 -37.66
CA LEU A 28 8.20 4.40 -36.47
C LEU A 28 9.42 4.54 -35.55
N ASN A 29 10.65 4.49 -36.09
CA ASN A 29 11.87 4.66 -35.30
C ASN A 29 11.94 6.03 -34.61
N ARG A 30 11.47 7.10 -35.27
CA ARG A 30 11.38 8.44 -34.68
C ARG A 30 10.35 8.49 -33.56
N GLU A 31 9.19 7.85 -33.74
CA GLU A 31 8.15 7.77 -32.71
C GLU A 31 8.63 6.98 -31.50
N ILE A 32 9.22 5.81 -31.71
CA ILE A 32 9.83 4.97 -30.66
C ILE A 32 10.89 5.77 -29.89
N SER A 33 11.78 6.47 -30.59
CA SER A 33 12.84 7.27 -29.94
C SER A 33 12.27 8.38 -29.07
N LYS A 34 11.23 9.09 -29.56
CA LYS A 34 10.53 10.12 -28.78
C LYS A 34 9.83 9.54 -27.55
N GLU A 35 9.23 8.35 -27.69
CA GLU A 35 8.54 7.69 -26.58
C GLU A 35 9.53 7.21 -25.50
N ILE A 36 10.68 6.65 -25.91
CA ILE A 36 11.77 6.29 -25.00
C ILE A 36 12.25 7.52 -24.23
N GLN A 37 12.52 8.64 -24.91
CA GLN A 37 12.95 9.89 -24.26
C GLN A 37 11.91 10.38 -23.23
N LYS A 38 10.63 10.44 -23.60
CA LYS A 38 9.55 10.81 -22.67
C LYS A 38 9.49 9.88 -21.46
N ARG A 39 9.64 8.58 -21.68
CA ARG A 39 9.62 7.56 -20.62
C ARG A 39 10.80 7.72 -19.67
N GLU A 40 11.98 8.02 -20.18
CA GLU A 40 13.17 8.31 -19.38
C GLU A 40 13.02 9.56 -18.54
N GLU A 41 12.50 10.65 -19.11
CA GLU A 41 12.22 11.88 -18.36
C GLU A 41 11.22 11.65 -17.22
N LEU A 42 10.13 10.94 -17.51
CA LEU A 42 9.14 10.56 -16.50
C LEU A 42 9.77 9.66 -15.42
N ALA A 43 10.64 8.73 -15.80
CA ALA A 43 11.36 7.88 -14.85
C ALA A 43 12.29 8.70 -13.95
N LYS A 44 13.04 9.68 -14.51
CA LYS A 44 13.88 10.60 -13.74
C LYS A 44 13.04 11.41 -12.75
N LYS A 45 11.93 12.00 -13.19
CA LYS A 45 10.99 12.73 -12.33
C LYS A 45 10.44 11.85 -11.20
N ARG A 46 10.04 10.61 -11.50
CA ARG A 46 9.57 9.63 -10.49
C ARG A 46 10.66 9.30 -9.46
N LYS A 47 11.91 9.12 -9.89
CA LYS A 47 13.04 8.87 -8.98
C LYS A 47 13.25 10.02 -8.01
N VAL A 48 13.26 11.27 -8.51
CA VAL A 48 13.40 12.48 -7.69
C VAL A 48 12.23 12.60 -6.70
N HIS A 49 10.99 12.44 -7.17
CA HIS A 49 9.81 12.50 -6.30
C HIS A 49 9.84 11.43 -5.19
N LYS A 50 10.29 10.22 -5.51
CA LYS A 50 10.46 9.13 -4.53
C LYS A 50 11.52 9.47 -3.50
N LEU A 51 12.62 10.11 -3.91
CA LEU A 51 13.67 10.57 -3.02
C LEU A 51 13.13 11.62 -2.05
N ILE A 52 12.49 12.68 -2.57
CA ILE A 52 11.90 13.76 -1.77
C ILE A 52 10.87 13.20 -0.80
N LYS A 53 9.96 12.33 -1.26
CA LYS A 53 8.94 11.71 -0.40
C LYS A 53 9.55 10.86 0.71
N ARG A 54 10.68 10.19 0.46
CA ARG A 54 11.36 9.37 1.47
C ARG A 54 12.02 10.24 2.55
N PHE A 55 12.65 11.35 2.16
CA PHE A 55 13.38 12.20 3.11
C PHE A 55 12.50 13.24 3.82
N ALA A 56 11.67 13.96 3.07
CA ALA A 56 10.85 15.05 3.62
C ALA A 56 9.43 14.62 4.03
N GLY A 57 8.94 13.50 3.50
CA GLY A 57 7.58 13.02 3.76
C GLY A 57 7.43 12.22 5.05
N THR A 58 6.22 12.24 5.60
CA THR A 58 5.81 11.26 6.63
C THR A 58 5.73 9.88 6.01
N GLN A 59 6.55 8.96 6.49
CA GLN A 59 6.56 7.57 6.08
C GLN A 59 5.52 6.77 6.86
N ARG A 60 5.00 5.73 6.20
CA ARG A 60 4.05 4.82 6.83
C ARG A 60 4.82 3.75 7.61
N LEU A 61 5.16 4.07 8.85
CA LEU A 61 5.74 3.10 9.79
C LEU A 61 4.62 2.33 10.47
N GLY A 62 4.56 1.01 10.25
CA GLY A 62 3.53 0.15 10.82
C GLY A 62 2.27 0.03 9.96
N ARG A 63 1.14 -0.26 10.60
CA ARG A 63 -0.13 -0.61 9.93
C ARG A 63 -1.10 0.55 9.78
N GLY A 64 -0.93 1.62 10.56
CA GLY A 64 -1.80 2.80 10.53
C GLY A 64 -1.43 3.81 9.45
N LYS A 65 -2.31 4.79 9.20
CA LYS A 65 -1.98 6.02 8.44
C LYS A 65 -1.72 7.14 9.44
N PHE A 66 -0.87 8.11 9.08
CA PHE A 66 -0.64 9.27 9.93
C PHE A 66 -1.84 10.20 9.89
N GLU A 67 -2.37 10.50 11.07
CA GLU A 67 -3.41 11.50 11.28
C GLU A 67 -2.83 12.62 12.13
N PRO A 68 -2.85 13.87 11.64
CA PRO A 68 -2.38 15.01 12.41
C PRO A 68 -3.21 15.19 13.69
N CYS A 69 -2.57 15.72 14.74
CA CYS A 69 -3.30 16.10 15.94
C CYS A 69 -4.19 17.30 15.63
N GLU A 70 -5.43 17.25 16.10
CA GLU A 70 -6.32 18.41 16.08
C GLU A 70 -5.73 19.53 16.93
N LYS A 71 -5.83 20.75 16.44
CA LYS A 71 -5.38 21.93 17.19
C LYS A 71 -6.45 22.27 18.20
N SER A 72 -6.08 22.32 19.47
CA SER A 72 -6.95 22.86 20.50
C SER A 72 -6.93 24.39 20.40
N ILE A 73 -8.04 24.97 19.96
CA ILE A 73 -8.21 26.41 19.78
C ILE A 73 -9.47 26.82 20.54
N LEU A 74 -9.40 27.92 21.28
CA LEU A 74 -10.55 28.54 21.92
C LEU A 74 -11.24 29.50 20.96
N LEU A 75 -12.56 29.55 21.03
CA LEU A 75 -13.33 30.57 20.33
C LEU A 75 -13.23 31.90 21.09
N THR A 76 -13.50 33.01 20.40
CA THR A 76 -13.43 34.36 20.99
C THR A 76 -14.36 34.52 22.20
N GLU A 77 -15.52 33.84 22.17
CA GLU A 77 -16.51 33.84 23.25
C GLU A 77 -16.05 33.06 24.48
N GLU A 78 -15.16 32.09 24.31
CA GLU A 78 -14.63 31.23 25.38
C GLU A 78 -13.32 31.76 25.98
N LEU A 79 -12.80 32.86 25.41
CA LEU A 79 -11.51 33.42 25.80
C LEU A 79 -11.69 34.27 27.07
N PRO A 80 -11.03 33.93 28.20
CA PRO A 80 -11.16 34.70 29.42
C PRO A 80 -10.45 36.06 29.30
N GLY A 81 -10.93 37.05 30.06
CA GLY A 81 -10.33 38.39 30.10
C GLY A 81 -8.95 38.45 30.77
N SER A 82 -8.52 37.38 31.43
CA SER A 82 -7.23 37.28 32.12
C SER A 82 -6.54 35.94 31.86
N LEU A 83 -5.22 35.97 31.66
CA LEU A 83 -4.40 34.76 31.47
C LEU A 83 -4.39 33.83 32.69
N ARG A 84 -4.69 34.34 33.89
CA ARG A 84 -4.74 33.51 35.11
C ARG A 84 -5.94 32.57 35.14
N GLU A 85 -7.00 32.93 34.44
CA GLU A 85 -8.24 32.13 34.35
C GLU A 85 -8.22 31.18 33.15
N LEU A 86 -7.20 31.28 32.30
CA LEU A 86 -7.06 30.47 31.11
C LEU A 86 -6.76 29.02 31.47
N LYS A 87 -7.69 28.13 31.13
CA LYS A 87 -7.48 26.69 31.26
C LYS A 87 -6.48 26.22 30.21
N PRO A 88 -5.48 25.40 30.59
CA PRO A 88 -4.55 24.83 29.62
C PRO A 88 -5.30 23.97 28.62
N GLN A 89 -5.01 24.17 27.34
CA GLN A 89 -5.66 23.48 26.23
C GLN A 89 -4.78 22.36 25.70
N GLY A 90 -5.45 21.32 25.17
CA GLY A 90 -4.79 20.19 24.53
C GLY A 90 -4.05 19.26 25.51
N ASN A 91 -3.36 18.27 24.95
CA ASN A 91 -2.58 17.32 25.71
C ASN A 91 -1.17 17.21 25.11
N VAL A 92 -0.19 17.64 25.89
CA VAL A 92 1.22 17.65 25.47
C VAL A 92 1.69 16.26 25.07
N LEU A 93 1.25 15.21 25.76
CA LEU A 93 1.68 13.84 25.47
C LEU A 93 1.19 13.37 24.10
N THR A 94 -0.06 13.69 23.74
CA THR A 94 -0.63 13.31 22.44
C THR A 94 0.04 14.07 21.31
N GLU A 95 0.32 15.36 21.49
CA GLU A 95 1.03 16.17 20.50
C GLU A 95 2.46 15.68 20.28
N ARG A 96 3.18 15.36 21.37
CA ARG A 96 4.55 14.82 21.29
C ARG A 96 4.57 13.45 20.61
N LEU A 97 3.63 12.57 20.93
CA LEU A 97 3.47 11.28 20.27
C LEU A 97 3.26 11.45 18.76
N LYS A 98 2.33 12.33 18.35
CA LYS A 98 2.06 12.61 16.93
C LYS A 98 3.25 13.27 16.24
N SER A 99 3.99 14.13 16.93
CA SER A 99 5.24 14.72 16.42
C SER A 99 6.33 13.67 16.17
N LEU A 100 6.50 12.71 17.08
CA LEU A 100 7.43 11.59 16.90
C LEU A 100 7.02 10.68 15.73
N GLN A 101 5.72 10.43 15.57
CA GLN A 101 5.20 9.69 14.42
C GLN A 101 5.42 10.44 13.10
N LYS A 102 5.17 11.76 13.08
CA LYS A 102 5.40 12.63 11.91
C LYS A 102 6.88 12.64 11.49
N ARG A 103 7.78 12.59 12.47
CA ARG A 103 9.24 12.52 12.26
C ARG A 103 9.74 11.12 11.91
N ASN A 104 8.85 10.15 11.71
CA ASN A 104 9.21 8.76 11.42
C ASN A 104 10.08 8.11 12.53
N MET A 105 9.94 8.56 13.78
CA MET A 105 10.66 7.99 14.94
C MET A 105 9.85 6.88 15.63
N LEU A 106 8.52 6.99 15.58
CA LEU A 106 7.61 6.00 16.16
C LEU A 106 6.68 5.41 15.10
N PRO A 107 6.41 4.09 15.16
CA PRO A 107 5.42 3.47 14.30
C PRO A 107 4.01 3.89 14.69
N ILE A 108 3.13 3.95 13.70
CA ILE A 108 1.71 4.23 13.89
C ILE A 108 0.99 2.89 14.04
N PRO A 109 0.40 2.64 15.21
CA PRO A 109 -0.41 1.44 15.39
C PRO A 109 -1.57 1.51 14.40
N GLY A 110 -1.79 0.44 13.63
CA GLY A 110 -3.04 0.31 12.87
C GLY A 110 -4.20 0.03 13.81
N GLU A 111 -5.38 -0.16 13.24
CA GLU A 111 -6.54 -0.68 13.97
C GLU A 111 -6.09 -1.81 14.88
N LYS A 112 -6.32 -1.63 16.19
CA LYS A 112 -5.98 -2.63 17.19
C LYS A 112 -6.74 -3.88 16.79
N ARG A 113 -6.03 -4.90 16.31
CA ARG A 113 -6.62 -6.23 16.15
C ARG A 113 -7.18 -6.56 17.52
N GLN A 114 -8.48 -6.75 17.65
CA GLN A 114 -9.14 -7.16 18.90
C GLN A 114 -8.71 -8.60 19.23
N ARG A 115 -7.43 -8.81 19.49
CA ARG A 115 -6.91 -10.03 20.05
C ARG A 115 -7.22 -9.93 21.53
N ARG A 116 -8.15 -10.77 21.99
CA ARG A 116 -8.41 -10.93 23.41
C ARG A 116 -7.07 -11.27 24.07
N LYS A 117 -6.62 -10.42 25.00
CA LYS A 117 -5.32 -10.58 25.67
C LYS A 117 -5.25 -11.90 26.43
N LEU A 118 -6.41 -12.35 26.93
CA LEU A 118 -6.59 -13.67 27.52
C LEU A 118 -7.18 -14.63 26.48
N LYS A 119 -6.70 -15.88 26.50
CA LYS A 119 -7.38 -16.97 25.81
C LYS A 119 -8.74 -17.19 26.48
N ASN A 120 -9.82 -17.22 25.71
CA ASN A 120 -11.17 -17.45 26.25
C ASN A 120 -11.33 -18.87 26.81
N ARG A 121 -10.48 -19.79 26.36
CA ARG A 121 -10.46 -21.18 26.79
C ARG A 121 -9.01 -21.59 27.03
N LEU A 122 -8.76 -22.10 28.23
CA LEU A 122 -7.53 -22.83 28.50
C LEU A 122 -7.60 -24.16 27.74
N ARG A 123 -6.43 -24.70 27.34
CA ARG A 123 -6.36 -26.02 26.75
C ARG A 123 -6.69 -27.03 27.85
N ILE A 124 -7.86 -27.66 27.79
CA ILE A 124 -8.25 -28.72 28.71
C ILE A 124 -7.34 -29.92 28.41
N LYS A 125 -6.67 -30.44 29.45
CA LYS A 125 -5.93 -31.69 29.36
C LYS A 125 -6.86 -32.80 29.81
N GLU A 126 -7.48 -33.47 28.85
CA GLU A 126 -8.23 -34.69 29.12
C GLU A 126 -7.22 -35.80 29.40
N ARG A 127 -7.32 -36.40 30.59
CA ARG A 127 -6.51 -37.54 31.01
C ARG A 127 -7.47 -38.65 31.39
N GLU A 128 -7.39 -39.75 30.66
CA GLU A 128 -8.03 -41.00 31.08
C GLU A 128 -7.05 -41.75 31.99
N ASP A 129 -7.52 -42.21 33.15
CA ASP A 129 -6.73 -43.08 34.00
C ASP A 129 -6.64 -44.48 33.41
N ARG A 130 -5.48 -45.12 33.59
CA ARG A 130 -5.20 -46.44 33.00
C ARG A 130 -6.24 -47.49 33.40
N LYS A 131 -6.79 -47.38 34.62
CA LYS A 131 -7.84 -48.25 35.15
C LYS A 131 -9.12 -48.24 34.30
N HIS A 132 -9.47 -47.11 33.68
CA HIS A 132 -10.68 -47.02 32.87
C HIS A 132 -10.56 -47.80 31.55
N ARG A 133 -9.34 -47.98 31.02
CA ARG A 133 -9.09 -48.84 29.85
C ARG A 133 -9.33 -50.33 30.14
N GLU A 134 -9.27 -50.73 31.41
CA GLU A 134 -9.45 -52.12 31.83
C GLU A 134 -10.94 -52.50 31.95
N VAL A 135 -11.83 -51.50 32.03
CA VAL A 135 -13.29 -51.68 32.08
C VAL A 135 -13.81 -52.04 30.69
N LYS A 136 -14.45 -53.20 30.56
CA LYS A 136 -15.03 -53.72 29.31
C LYS A 136 -16.50 -54.11 29.54
N LEU A 137 -17.27 -54.29 28.47
CA LEU A 137 -18.66 -54.74 28.60
C LEU A 137 -18.72 -56.08 29.35
N GLY A 138 -19.34 -56.09 30.54
CA GLY A 138 -19.44 -57.26 31.41
C GLY A 138 -18.49 -57.30 32.61
N THR A 139 -17.57 -56.34 32.78
CA THR A 139 -16.82 -56.22 34.04
C THR A 139 -17.76 -55.80 35.18
N ARG A 140 -17.90 -56.64 36.20
CA ARG A 140 -18.62 -56.27 37.44
C ARG A 140 -17.70 -55.43 38.30
N LEU A 141 -18.11 -54.20 38.58
CA LEU A 141 -17.51 -53.37 39.61
C LEU A 141 -17.90 -53.98 40.96
N ILE A 142 -16.90 -54.25 41.81
CA ILE A 142 -17.09 -54.63 43.22
C ILE A 142 -17.15 -53.34 44.04
#